data_AF-A0A1B2HQZ0-F1
#
_entry.id   AF-A0A1B2HQZ0-F1
#
_cell.length_a   1.000
_cell.length_b   1.000
_cell.length_c   1.000
_cell.angle_alpha   90.00
_cell.angle_beta   90.00
_cell.angle_gamma   90.00
#
_symmetry.space_group_name_H-M   'P 1'
#
loop_
_entity.id
_entity.type
_entity.pdbx_description
1 polymer ?
#
loop_
_entity_poly.entity_id
_entity_poly.type
_entity_poly.pdbx_seq_one_letter_code
_entity_poly.pdbx_strand_id
1 'polypeptide(L)'
;MMGTRPQTLMAFADSPIGLASFLIDHNAATLALITRVFDGHHEGLTRQDVVENASLHWLANSALSAARLYWESKYSVVAAKGVTLPAAVSVFPEEVYQAPRSWAEQAYPNLIHYNRLPRGGHFAAWAQPQLLAKEIRAGFRPLRQSHTLRSSPSRRPVRDSRTDGSFNPSEERGSECSHAG
;
A
#
# COMPACT_ATOMS: atom_id res chain seq x y z
N MET A 1 -20.86 14.15 -9.82
CA MET A 1 -21.81 13.36 -10.64
C MET A 1 -21.73 11.86 -10.29
N MET A 2 -20.55 11.24 -10.36
CA MET A 2 -20.38 9.79 -10.07
C MET A 2 -20.77 9.39 -8.64
N GLY A 3 -20.44 10.19 -7.63
CA GLY A 3 -20.77 9.88 -6.22
C GLY A 3 -22.25 9.98 -5.83
N THR A 4 -23.10 10.53 -6.71
CA THR A 4 -24.49 10.84 -6.39
C THR A 4 -25.51 10.50 -7.47
N ARG A 5 -25.12 10.28 -8.73
CA ARG A 5 -25.99 9.86 -9.85
C ARG A 5 -25.16 9.17 -10.95
N PRO A 6 -24.47 8.05 -10.69
CA PRO A 6 -23.58 7.42 -11.67
C PRO A 6 -24.32 6.92 -12.91
N GLN A 7 -25.59 6.51 -12.77
CA GLN A 7 -26.38 6.01 -13.90
C GLN A 7 -26.72 7.09 -14.94
N THR A 8 -26.70 8.38 -14.55
CA THR A 8 -26.92 9.50 -15.48
C THR A 8 -25.78 9.63 -16.50
N LEU A 9 -24.63 9.01 -16.25
CA LEU A 9 -23.49 8.97 -17.17
C LEU A 9 -23.65 7.95 -18.31
N MET A 10 -24.87 7.48 -18.58
CA MET A 10 -25.17 6.48 -19.61
C MET A 10 -24.66 6.83 -21.01
N ALA A 11 -24.49 8.12 -21.32
CA ALA A 11 -23.90 8.58 -22.58
C ALA A 11 -22.49 8.02 -22.85
N PHE A 12 -21.74 7.65 -21.80
CA PHE A 12 -20.43 7.02 -21.94
C PHE A 12 -20.47 5.62 -22.55
N ALA A 13 -21.61 4.93 -22.48
CA ALA A 13 -21.79 3.62 -23.11
C ALA A 13 -22.12 3.73 -24.61
N ASP A 14 -22.51 4.91 -25.09
CA ASP A 14 -23.00 5.14 -26.46
C ASP A 14 -22.06 6.05 -27.27
N SER A 15 -21.20 6.82 -26.60
CA SER A 15 -20.24 7.71 -27.26
C SER A 15 -18.80 7.37 -26.87
N PRO A 16 -18.00 6.76 -27.78
CA PRO A 16 -16.59 6.46 -27.50
C PRO A 16 -15.77 7.75 -27.33
N ILE A 17 -16.13 8.83 -28.05
CA ILE A 17 -15.49 10.15 -27.90
C ILE A 17 -15.87 10.78 -26.56
N GLY A 18 -17.13 10.66 -26.14
CA GLY A 18 -17.59 11.14 -24.83
C GLY A 18 -16.89 10.45 -23.67
N LEU A 19 -16.77 9.12 -23.74
CA LEU A 19 -16.02 8.33 -22.76
C LEU A 19 -14.53 8.71 -22.76
N ALA A 20 -13.89 8.74 -23.93
CA ALA A 20 -12.46 9.07 -24.03
C ALA A 20 -12.16 10.46 -23.47
N SER A 21 -12.96 11.47 -23.82
CA SER A 21 -12.80 12.84 -23.32
C SER A 21 -12.89 12.90 -21.79
N PHE A 22 -13.82 12.16 -21.21
CA PHE A 22 -13.96 12.06 -19.76
C PHE A 22 -12.75 11.36 -19.09
N LEU A 23 -12.22 10.30 -19.70
CA LEU A 23 -11.10 9.53 -19.14
C LEU A 23 -9.76 10.29 -19.20
N ILE A 24 -9.50 11.06 -20.26
CA ILE A 24 -8.23 11.79 -20.41
C ILE A 24 -8.16 13.04 -19.53
N ASP A 25 -9.30 13.66 -19.21
CA ASP A 25 -9.40 14.85 -18.36
C ASP A 25 -9.56 14.48 -16.87
N HIS A 26 -8.62 13.67 -16.35
CA HIS A 26 -8.64 13.27 -14.95
C HIS A 26 -8.29 14.44 -14.00
N ASN A 27 -7.25 15.21 -14.36
CA ASN A 27 -6.85 16.47 -13.72
C ASN A 27 -5.96 17.26 -14.68
N ALA A 28 -5.71 18.53 -14.37
CA ALA A 28 -4.97 19.43 -15.26
C ALA A 28 -3.56 18.92 -15.62
N ALA A 29 -2.83 18.33 -14.67
CA ALA A 29 -1.47 17.84 -14.92
C ALA A 29 -1.48 16.59 -15.82
N THR A 30 -2.37 15.64 -15.55
CA THR A 30 -2.59 14.46 -16.41
C THR A 30 -3.00 14.88 -17.81
N LEU A 31 -3.97 15.80 -17.94
CA LEU A 31 -4.44 16.25 -19.25
C LEU A 31 -3.30 16.90 -20.04
N ALA A 32 -2.49 17.74 -19.38
CA ALA A 32 -1.34 18.37 -20.02
C ALA A 32 -0.29 17.33 -20.46
N LEU A 33 -0.02 16.31 -19.64
CA LEU A 33 0.87 15.19 -20.01
C LEU A 33 0.34 14.45 -21.22
N ILE A 34 -0.93 14.05 -21.21
CA ILE A 34 -1.56 13.34 -22.34
C ILE A 34 -1.52 14.21 -23.60
N THR A 35 -1.82 15.50 -23.50
CA THR A 35 -1.76 16.44 -24.64
C THR A 35 -0.37 16.44 -25.27
N ARG A 36 0.69 16.59 -24.47
CA ARG A 36 2.08 16.56 -24.98
C ARG A 36 2.44 15.22 -25.63
N VAL A 37 1.97 14.10 -25.08
CA VAL A 37 2.13 12.76 -25.70
C VAL A 37 1.44 12.69 -27.07
N PHE A 38 0.26 13.30 -27.20
CA PHE A 38 -0.44 13.43 -28.48
C PHE A 38 0.21 14.42 -29.45
N ASP A 39 1.00 15.37 -28.96
CA ASP A 39 1.86 16.25 -29.79
C ASP A 39 3.19 15.58 -30.18
N GLY A 40 3.46 14.36 -29.70
CA GLY A 40 4.65 13.58 -30.05
C GLY A 40 5.80 13.68 -29.04
N HIS A 41 5.59 14.29 -27.87
CA HIS A 41 6.55 14.25 -26.78
C HIS A 41 6.58 12.86 -26.10
N HIS A 42 7.73 12.50 -25.55
CA HIS A 42 7.92 11.24 -24.81
C HIS A 42 8.05 11.51 -23.30
N GLU A 43 7.00 11.20 -22.53
CA GLU A 43 6.97 11.43 -21.07
C GLU A 43 6.73 10.16 -20.26
N GLY A 44 7.10 9.01 -20.83
CA GLY A 44 6.89 7.69 -20.25
C GLY A 44 5.56 7.04 -20.63
N LEU A 45 4.69 7.77 -21.33
CA LEU A 45 3.49 7.28 -21.99
C LEU A 45 3.58 7.48 -23.51
N THR A 46 2.88 6.64 -24.24
CA THR A 46 2.63 6.76 -25.68
C THR A 46 1.15 7.06 -25.94
N ARG A 47 0.84 7.53 -27.15
CA ARG A 47 -0.56 7.73 -27.58
C ARG A 47 -1.36 6.43 -27.52
N GLN A 48 -0.70 5.33 -27.89
CA GLN A 48 -1.28 4.00 -27.91
C GLN A 48 -1.70 3.57 -26.50
N ASP A 49 -0.87 3.80 -25.48
CA ASP A 49 -1.21 3.48 -24.09
C ASP A 49 -2.53 4.15 -23.67
N VAL A 50 -2.74 5.42 -24.05
CA VAL A 50 -3.95 6.19 -23.72
C VAL A 50 -5.17 5.63 -24.43
N VAL A 51 -5.03 5.28 -25.72
CA VAL A 51 -6.10 4.65 -26.51
C VAL A 51 -6.44 3.27 -25.95
N GLU A 52 -5.46 2.49 -25.51
CA GLU A 52 -5.68 1.17 -24.91
C GLU A 52 -6.47 1.26 -23.60
N ASN A 53 -6.15 2.21 -22.72
CA ASN A 53 -6.91 2.45 -21.50
C ASN A 53 -8.37 2.84 -21.80
N ALA A 54 -8.60 3.73 -22.76
CA ALA A 54 -9.96 4.09 -23.18
C ALA A 54 -10.70 2.90 -23.81
N SER A 55 -10.00 2.13 -24.64
CA SER A 55 -10.54 0.94 -25.32
C SER A 55 -10.95 -0.14 -24.32
N LEU A 56 -10.19 -0.34 -23.24
CA LEU A 56 -10.54 -1.26 -22.17
C LEU A 56 -11.90 -0.90 -21.55
N HIS A 57 -12.13 0.37 -21.25
CA HIS A 57 -13.41 0.82 -20.70
C HIS A 57 -14.57 0.72 -21.69
N TRP A 58 -14.31 1.07 -22.95
CA TRP A 58 -15.32 1.02 -24.02
C TRP A 58 -15.76 -0.42 -24.32
N LEU A 59 -14.80 -1.31 -24.63
CA LEU A 59 -15.09 -2.68 -25.04
C LEU A 59 -15.70 -3.52 -23.91
N ALA A 60 -15.32 -3.25 -22.66
CA ALA A 60 -15.91 -3.90 -21.50
C ALA A 60 -17.25 -3.27 -21.06
N ASN A 61 -17.67 -2.17 -21.70
CA ASN A 61 -18.83 -1.35 -21.29
C ASN A 61 -18.84 -1.05 -19.77
N SER A 62 -17.68 -0.71 -19.23
CA SER A 62 -17.44 -0.68 -17.78
C SER A 62 -17.47 0.71 -17.16
N ALA A 63 -17.70 1.77 -17.94
CA ALA A 63 -17.70 3.14 -17.44
C ALA A 63 -18.72 3.36 -16.32
N LEU A 64 -19.95 2.83 -16.47
CA LEU A 64 -21.01 2.99 -15.47
C LEU A 64 -20.78 2.13 -14.23
N SER A 65 -20.32 0.89 -14.40
CA SER A 65 -20.00 0.02 -13.26
C SER A 65 -18.83 0.58 -12.45
N ALA A 66 -17.80 1.12 -13.11
CA ALA A 66 -16.71 1.84 -12.45
C ALA A 66 -17.21 3.09 -11.70
N ALA A 67 -18.11 3.87 -12.30
CA ALA A 67 -18.68 5.06 -11.66
C ALA A 67 -19.47 4.74 -10.38
N ARG A 68 -20.13 3.57 -10.30
CA ARG A 68 -20.87 3.13 -9.10
C ARG A 68 -19.97 2.94 -7.88
N LEU A 69 -18.68 2.65 -8.05
CA LEU A 69 -17.74 2.60 -6.93
C LEU A 69 -17.73 3.92 -6.13
N TYR A 70 -17.84 5.05 -6.82
CA TYR A 70 -17.91 6.37 -6.18
C TYR A 70 -19.23 6.60 -5.46
N TRP A 71 -20.32 6.02 -5.95
CA TRP A 71 -21.58 6.05 -5.22
C TRP A 71 -21.47 5.24 -3.93
N GLU A 72 -20.86 4.05 -3.96
CA GLU A 72 -20.69 3.20 -2.77
C GLU A 72 -19.66 3.76 -1.77
N SER A 73 -18.64 4.48 -2.25
CA SER A 73 -17.56 5.02 -1.43
C SER A 73 -18.01 6.26 -0.65
N LYS A 74 -18.54 6.06 0.56
CA LYS A 74 -18.95 7.16 1.47
C LYS A 74 -17.87 7.63 2.45
N TYR A 75 -16.65 7.11 2.33
CA TYR A 75 -15.55 7.46 3.22
C TYR A 75 -14.92 8.80 2.85
N SER A 76 -14.49 9.55 3.87
CA SER A 76 -13.63 10.71 3.66
C SER A 76 -12.28 10.28 3.10
N VAL A 77 -11.84 10.97 2.05
CA VAL A 77 -10.51 10.82 1.45
C VAL A 77 -9.39 11.46 2.29
N VAL A 78 -9.73 12.31 3.27
CA VAL A 78 -8.78 12.99 4.16
C VAL A 78 -9.12 12.69 5.62
N ALA A 79 -8.95 11.44 6.04
CA ALA A 79 -9.12 11.05 7.44
C ALA A 79 -7.91 10.23 7.91
N ALA A 80 -7.19 10.74 8.90
CA ALA A 80 -6.17 9.98 9.61
C ALA A 80 -6.87 8.91 10.47
N LYS A 81 -6.80 7.65 10.03
CA LYS A 81 -7.43 6.51 10.73
C LYS A 81 -6.46 5.76 11.67
N GLY A 82 -5.25 6.28 11.86
CA GLY A 82 -4.25 5.72 12.79
C GLY A 82 -3.81 4.30 12.42
N VAL A 83 -3.48 4.07 11.14
CA VAL A 83 -3.09 2.72 10.67
C VAL A 83 -1.71 2.36 11.24
N THR A 84 -1.64 1.32 12.08
CA THR A 84 -0.42 0.94 12.82
C THR A 84 0.51 -0.03 12.07
N LEU A 85 0.04 -0.57 10.94
CA LEU A 85 0.86 -1.40 10.06
C LEU A 85 2.03 -0.58 9.47
N PRO A 86 3.18 -1.20 9.17
CA PRO A 86 4.26 -0.53 8.47
C PRO A 86 3.77 0.07 7.14
N ALA A 87 3.93 1.38 6.97
CA ALA A 87 3.48 2.10 5.79
C ALA A 87 4.65 2.80 5.09
N ALA A 88 4.61 2.84 3.75
CA ALA A 88 5.54 3.58 2.92
C ALA A 88 4.78 4.58 2.07
N VAL A 89 5.25 5.82 1.98
CA VAL A 89 4.62 6.90 1.21
C VAL A 89 5.62 7.51 0.23
N SER A 90 5.23 7.58 -1.03
CA SER A 90 6.00 8.23 -2.10
C SER A 90 5.14 9.32 -2.73
N VAL A 91 5.61 10.56 -2.64
CA VAL A 91 4.86 11.75 -3.07
C VAL A 91 5.37 12.21 -4.43
N PHE A 92 4.49 12.19 -5.43
CA PHE A 92 4.77 12.64 -6.78
C PHE A 92 4.33 14.12 -6.95
N PRO A 93 5.12 14.96 -7.64
CA PRO A 93 4.93 16.42 -7.65
C PRO A 93 3.70 16.88 -8.44
N GLU A 94 3.12 16.05 -9.30
CA GLU A 94 1.90 16.34 -10.06
C GLU A 94 0.68 15.53 -9.56
N GLU A 95 0.78 14.93 -8.37
CA GLU A 95 -0.37 14.32 -7.70
C GLU A 95 -1.34 15.39 -7.19
N VAL A 96 -2.65 15.10 -7.28
CA VAL A 96 -3.75 15.97 -6.82
C VAL A 96 -3.62 16.26 -5.33
N TYR A 97 -3.25 15.24 -4.55
CA TYR A 97 -3.04 15.36 -3.11
C TYR A 97 -1.63 14.94 -2.69
N GLN A 98 -0.78 15.93 -2.43
CA GLN A 98 0.59 15.72 -1.99
C GLN A 98 0.69 15.78 -0.48
N ALA A 99 0.53 14.64 0.18
CA ALA A 99 0.59 14.55 1.64
C ALA A 99 1.94 15.07 2.18
N PRO A 100 1.95 16.14 3.00
CA PRO A 100 3.13 16.52 3.78
C PRO A 100 3.58 15.39 4.69
N ARG A 101 4.88 15.36 5.02
CA ARG A 101 5.43 14.33 5.89
C ARG A 101 4.73 14.28 7.25
N SER A 102 4.48 15.45 7.84
CA SER A 102 3.77 15.56 9.12
C SER A 102 2.38 14.91 9.09
N TRP A 103 1.65 15.06 7.98
CA TRP A 103 0.33 14.44 7.81
C TRP A 103 0.44 12.93 7.60
N ALA A 104 1.46 12.47 6.86
CA ALA A 104 1.72 11.04 6.69
C ALA A 104 2.09 10.38 8.03
N GLU A 105 2.91 11.01 8.85
CA GLU A 105 3.29 10.52 10.19
C GLU A 105 2.08 10.48 11.14
N GLN A 106 1.17 11.46 11.05
CA GLN A 106 -0.08 11.44 11.82
C GLN A 106 -1.03 10.32 11.37
N ALA A 107 -1.12 10.05 10.07
CA ALA A 107 -1.98 9.00 9.53
C ALA A 107 -1.41 7.59 9.76
N TYR A 108 -0.08 7.46 9.74
CA TYR A 108 0.68 6.21 9.83
C TYR A 108 1.75 6.32 10.94
N PRO A 109 1.42 5.96 12.20
CA PRO A 109 2.39 5.97 13.30
C PRO A 109 3.64 5.10 13.05
N ASN A 110 3.53 4.10 12.18
CA ASN A 110 4.63 3.24 11.75
C ASN A 110 5.05 3.53 10.29
N LEU A 111 5.41 4.77 10.00
CA LEU A 111 5.89 5.20 8.68
C LEU A 111 7.35 4.78 8.48
N ILE A 112 7.57 3.75 7.67
CA ILE A 112 8.90 3.15 7.45
C ILE A 112 9.66 3.75 6.25
N HIS A 113 8.97 4.47 5.38
CA HIS A 113 9.56 5.16 4.23
C HIS A 113 8.71 6.37 3.85
N TYR A 114 9.36 7.51 3.62
CA TYR A 114 8.75 8.71 3.07
C TYR A 114 9.71 9.35 2.08
N ASN A 115 9.25 9.63 0.86
CA ASN A 115 10.06 10.33 -0.13
C ASN A 115 9.21 11.26 -1.00
N ARG A 116 9.81 12.36 -1.45
CA ARG A 116 9.26 13.26 -2.46
C ARG A 116 10.07 13.11 -3.74
N LEU A 117 9.39 12.79 -4.84
CA LEU A 117 10.04 12.50 -6.11
C LEU A 117 10.17 13.75 -6.98
N PRO A 118 11.16 13.79 -7.89
CA PRO A 118 11.40 14.96 -8.74
C PRO A 118 10.42 15.09 -9.90
N ARG A 119 9.67 14.03 -10.26
CA ARG A 119 8.74 14.02 -11.41
C ARG A 119 7.69 12.92 -11.28
N GLY A 120 6.62 13.04 -12.08
CA GLY A 120 5.48 12.14 -12.12
C GLY A 120 4.27 12.71 -11.38
N GLY A 121 3.13 12.04 -11.53
CA GLY A 121 1.85 12.48 -10.97
C GLY A 121 0.94 11.32 -10.60
N HIS A 122 -0.36 11.51 -10.80
CA HIS A 122 -1.40 10.58 -10.34
C HIS A 122 -1.20 9.14 -10.83
N PHE A 123 -0.85 8.97 -12.10
CA PHE A 123 -0.63 7.65 -12.70
C PHE A 123 0.85 7.23 -12.64
N ALA A 124 1.42 7.22 -11.43
CA ALA A 124 2.86 6.98 -11.22
C ALA A 124 3.39 5.69 -11.85
N ALA A 125 2.62 4.60 -11.76
CA ALA A 125 3.00 3.31 -12.35
C ALA A 125 3.02 3.36 -13.89
N TRP A 126 2.12 4.15 -14.47
CA TRP A 126 1.93 4.26 -15.89
C TRP A 126 2.99 5.18 -16.51
N ALA A 127 3.14 6.39 -15.98
CA ALA A 127 4.05 7.40 -16.53
C ALA A 127 5.51 7.24 -16.05
N GLN A 128 5.75 6.72 -14.85
CA GLN A 128 7.09 6.63 -14.25
C GLN A 128 7.37 5.25 -13.63
N PRO A 129 7.23 4.14 -14.39
CA PRO A 129 7.28 2.78 -13.84
C PRO A 129 8.58 2.47 -13.10
N GLN A 130 9.73 2.93 -13.59
CA GLN A 130 11.03 2.67 -12.96
C GLN A 130 11.21 3.46 -11.66
N LEU A 131 10.67 4.68 -11.57
CA LEU A 131 10.71 5.46 -10.32
C LEU A 131 9.81 4.80 -9.27
N LEU A 132 8.57 4.45 -9.63
CA LEU A 132 7.67 3.76 -8.71
C LEU A 132 8.26 2.41 -8.25
N ALA A 133 8.83 1.62 -9.15
CA ALA A 133 9.45 0.34 -8.79
C ALA A 133 10.63 0.49 -7.81
N LYS A 134 11.44 1.56 -7.94
CA LYS A 134 12.51 1.87 -6.99
C LYS A 134 11.96 2.21 -5.61
N GLU A 135 10.91 3.03 -5.57
CA GLU A 135 10.25 3.42 -4.33
C GLU A 135 9.61 2.23 -3.60
N ILE A 136 8.91 1.36 -4.32
CA ILE A 136 8.36 0.11 -3.77
C ILE A 136 9.50 -0.73 -3.16
N ARG A 137 10.60 -0.95 -3.89
CA ARG A 137 11.74 -1.73 -3.36
C ARG A 137 12.38 -1.09 -2.13
N ALA A 138 12.45 0.24 -2.09
CA ALA A 138 12.97 0.99 -0.95
C ALA A 138 12.05 0.84 0.27
N GLY A 139 10.74 1.06 0.10
CA GLY A 139 9.73 0.91 1.15
C GLY A 139 9.70 -0.49 1.76
N PHE A 140 9.83 -1.54 0.95
CA PHE A 140 9.87 -2.92 1.44
C PHE A 140 11.26 -3.38 1.94
N ARG A 141 12.32 -2.59 1.77
CA ARG A 141 13.70 -3.00 2.16
C ARG A 141 13.84 -3.25 3.68
N PRO A 142 13.34 -2.38 4.57
CA PRO A 142 13.42 -2.62 6.01
C PRO A 142 12.69 -3.90 6.46
N LEU A 143 11.60 -4.27 5.77
CA LEU A 143 10.76 -5.42 6.13
C LEU A 143 11.40 -6.79 5.79
N ARG A 144 12.47 -6.82 4.98
CA ARG A 144 13.18 -8.07 4.66
C ARG A 144 14.14 -8.50 5.77
N GLN A 145 14.66 -7.55 6.55
CA GLN A 145 15.65 -7.81 7.59
C GLN A 145 15.04 -8.25 8.91
N SER A 146 13.78 -7.87 9.17
CA SER A 146 13.03 -8.26 10.36
C SER A 146 12.66 -9.75 10.40
N HIS A 147 12.69 -10.45 9.26
CA HIS A 147 12.46 -11.90 9.24
C HIS A 147 13.70 -12.71 9.66
N THR A 148 14.91 -12.24 9.32
CA THR A 148 16.18 -12.95 9.57
C THR A 148 16.61 -12.98 11.04
N LEU A 149 16.10 -12.08 11.90
CA LEU A 149 16.47 -12.03 13.32
C LEU A 149 15.59 -12.93 14.21
N ARG A 150 14.49 -13.49 13.69
CA ARG A 150 13.57 -14.35 14.46
C ARG A 150 13.86 -15.84 14.35
N SER A 151 14.85 -16.24 13.54
CA SER A 151 15.17 -17.65 13.24
C SER A 151 16.49 -18.16 13.84
N SER A 152 17.16 -17.42 14.73
CA SER A 152 18.25 -17.99 15.53
C SER A 152 17.67 -18.71 16.76
N PRO A 153 17.76 -20.05 16.86
CA PRO A 153 17.51 -20.70 18.14
C PRO A 153 18.69 -20.34 19.05
N SER A 154 18.38 -19.65 20.15
CA SER A 154 19.29 -19.52 21.29
C SER A 154 19.73 -20.93 21.70
N ARG A 155 20.95 -21.32 21.32
CA ARG A 155 21.61 -22.50 21.88
C ARG A 155 21.89 -22.18 23.34
N ARG A 156 21.00 -22.59 24.25
CA ARG A 156 21.35 -22.70 25.66
C ARG A 156 22.48 -23.75 25.77
N PRO A 157 23.57 -23.48 26.50
CA PRO A 157 24.56 -24.50 26.76
C PRO A 157 23.89 -25.61 27.58
N VAL A 158 23.93 -26.84 27.07
CA VAL A 158 23.57 -28.04 27.82
C VAL A 158 24.56 -28.17 28.97
N ARG A 159 24.07 -28.09 30.21
CA ARG A 159 24.86 -28.34 31.40
C ARG A 159 24.99 -29.85 31.52
N ASP A 160 26.19 -30.36 31.27
CA ASP A 160 26.50 -31.78 31.43
C ASP A 160 26.52 -32.12 32.92
N SER A 161 25.52 -32.85 33.39
CA SER A 161 25.46 -33.37 34.75
C SER A 161 25.97 -34.81 34.75
N ARG A 162 27.30 -34.98 34.88
CA ARG A 162 27.91 -36.24 35.25
C ARG A 162 28.55 -36.14 36.62
N THR A 163 27.89 -36.83 37.55
CA THR A 163 28.45 -37.58 38.70
C THR A 163 29.38 -36.86 39.66
N ASP A 164 28.90 -36.65 40.88
CA ASP A 164 29.51 -37.35 42.02
C ASP A 164 28.47 -37.58 43.12
N GLY A 165 28.17 -38.86 43.33
CA GLY A 165 27.35 -39.33 44.44
C GLY A 165 28.25 -39.62 45.63
N SER A 166 28.09 -38.85 46.70
CA SER A 166 28.50 -39.24 48.05
C SER A 166 27.31 -38.99 48.98
N PHE A 167 26.51 -40.03 49.19
CA PHE A 167 25.41 -40.05 50.16
C PHE A 167 25.98 -40.53 51.50
N ASN A 168 25.83 -39.71 52.55
CA ASN A 168 26.18 -40.07 53.93
C ASN A 168 24.88 -40.06 54.75
N PRO A 169 24.53 -41.14 55.48
CA PRO A 169 23.25 -41.28 56.15
C PRO A 169 23.36 -40.88 57.63
N SER A 170 22.45 -40.06 58.14
CA SER A 170 21.96 -40.12 59.54
C SER A 170 20.98 -38.97 59.85
N GLU A 171 20.09 -39.29 60.79
CA GLU A 171 19.16 -38.40 61.51
C GLU A 171 17.88 -37.94 60.79
N GLU A 172 16.71 -37.94 61.41
CA GLU A 172 16.08 -38.75 62.47
C GLU A 172 14.64 -38.21 62.57
N ARG A 173 13.68 -39.13 62.74
CA ARG A 173 12.42 -39.01 63.49
C ARG A 173 11.41 -37.88 63.24
N GLY A 174 10.18 -38.35 63.00
CA GLY A 174 8.94 -37.86 63.65
C GLY A 174 8.19 -36.79 62.86
N SER A 175 6.86 -36.75 62.83
CA SER A 175 5.80 -37.60 63.37
C SER A 175 4.51 -37.20 62.62
N GLU A 176 3.62 -38.18 62.41
CA GLU A 176 2.14 -38.11 62.42
C GLU A 176 1.39 -37.06 61.55
N CYS A 177 0.11 -37.22 61.20
CA CYS A 177 -0.85 -38.30 60.95
C CYS A 177 -2.18 -37.58 60.57
N SER A 178 -3.13 -38.31 59.98
CA SER A 178 -4.59 -38.03 59.95
C SER A 178 -5.10 -36.99 58.94
N HIS A 179 -5.80 -37.41 57.87
CA HIS A 179 -7.23 -37.80 57.71
C HIS A 179 -8.06 -36.63 57.14
N ALA A 180 -8.58 -36.76 55.91
CA ALA A 180 -9.85 -37.41 55.53
C ALA A 180 -11.07 -36.49 55.78
N GLY A 181 -11.77 -36.18 54.68
CA GLY A 181 -12.98 -35.35 54.60
C GLY A 181 -13.21 -34.93 53.16
#